data_AF-A0A1G2X5T2-F1
#
_entry.id   AF-A0A1G2X5T2-F1
#
_cell.length_a   1.000
_cell.length_b   1.000
_cell.length_c   1.000
_cell.angle_alpha   90.00
_cell.angle_beta   90.00
_cell.angle_gamma   90.00
#
_symmetry.space_group_name_H-M   'P 1'
#
loop_
_entity.id
_entity.type
_entity.pdbx_description
1 polymer ?
#
loop_
_entity_poly.entity_id
_entity_poly.type
_entity_poly.pdbx_seq_one_letter_code
_entity_poly.pdbx_strand_id
1 'polypeptide(L)'
;MADIILNDVEISNLIQERKEFPPNYEILFQTKDKKGHKEQEITLPRSDGSQFKVILRQNRINLLDFSLILCYMPPKTTALIRLRRYNGKSHQHTNKIERKTFYDFHIHQTTERYQAAGFEEDGYAVISKEFVDIQSALDCLVKDCSIVLPADRQLKIKGF
;
A
#
# COMPACT_ATOMS: atom_id res chain seq x y z
N MET A 1 2.04 -13.73 20.86
CA MET A 1 2.94 -13.73 19.67
C MET A 1 3.74 -12.44 19.79
N ALA A 2 5.07 -12.47 19.66
CA ALA A 2 5.84 -11.24 19.74
C ALA A 2 5.44 -10.31 18.59
N ASP A 3 5.08 -9.06 18.92
CA ASP A 3 4.81 -8.05 17.91
C ASP A 3 6.13 -7.78 17.18
N ILE A 4 6.14 -8.03 15.86
CA ILE A 4 7.32 -7.78 15.03
C ILE A 4 7.38 -6.27 14.84
N ILE A 5 8.33 -5.63 15.51
CA ILE A 5 8.60 -4.20 15.37
C ILE A 5 9.72 -4.01 14.36
N LEU A 6 9.46 -3.21 13.33
CA LEU A 6 10.47 -2.78 12.38
C LEU A 6 11.00 -1.40 12.77
N ASN A 7 12.31 -1.21 12.78
CA ASN A 7 12.91 0.11 12.91
C ASN A 7 12.82 0.90 11.58
N ASP A 8 13.04 2.22 11.65
CA ASP A 8 12.88 3.08 10.47
C ASP A 8 13.85 2.73 9.33
N VAL A 9 15.03 2.18 9.64
CA VAL A 9 16.00 1.71 8.63
C VAL A 9 15.48 0.45 7.93
N GLU A 10 14.95 -0.52 8.67
CA GLU A 10 14.33 -1.74 8.11
C GLU A 10 13.13 -1.39 7.23
N ILE A 11 12.25 -0.51 7.70
CA ILE A 11 11.09 -0.02 6.94
C ILE A 11 11.56 0.62 5.62
N SER A 12 12.54 1.51 5.70
CA SER A 12 13.09 2.18 4.51
C SER A 12 13.69 1.18 3.53
N ASN A 13 14.47 0.22 4.01
CA ASN A 13 15.07 -0.82 3.17
C ASN A 13 14.00 -1.67 2.47
N LEU A 14 12.96 -2.09 3.19
CA LEU A 14 11.84 -2.86 2.63
C LEU A 14 11.04 -2.05 1.59
N ILE A 15 10.84 -0.75 1.80
CA ILE A 15 10.17 0.12 0.82
C ILE A 15 11.02 0.29 -0.44
N GLN A 16 12.33 0.52 -0.29
CA GLN A 16 13.27 0.76 -1.39
C GLN A 16 13.72 -0.52 -2.11
N GLU A 17 13.50 -1.69 -1.52
CA GLU A 17 13.79 -2.95 -2.19
C GLU A 17 13.01 -3.05 -3.51
N ARG A 18 13.71 -3.40 -4.59
CA ARG A 18 13.11 -3.55 -5.92
C ARG A 18 12.11 -4.70 -5.93
N LYS A 19 10.88 -4.43 -6.37
CA LYS A 19 9.78 -5.39 -6.45
C LYS A 19 9.33 -5.54 -7.90
N GLU A 20 9.25 -6.75 -8.42
CA GLU A 20 8.77 -6.98 -9.78
C GLU A 20 7.30 -7.39 -9.75
N PHE A 21 6.44 -6.62 -10.41
CA PHE A 21 5.06 -7.03 -10.61
C PHE A 21 4.98 -8.14 -11.67
N PRO A 22 4.08 -9.13 -11.50
CA PRO A 22 3.91 -10.18 -12.49
C PRO A 22 3.33 -9.62 -13.79
N PRO A 23 3.53 -10.27 -14.96
CA PRO A 23 2.99 -9.83 -16.24
C PRO A 23 1.48 -9.53 -16.22
N ASN A 24 0.72 -10.30 -15.44
CA ASN A 24 -0.72 -10.18 -15.28
C ASN A 24 -1.16 -9.31 -14.09
N TYR A 25 -0.33 -8.37 -13.62
CA TYR A 25 -0.65 -7.54 -12.44
C TYR A 25 -1.96 -6.73 -12.59
N GLU A 26 -2.42 -6.53 -13.83
CA GLU A 26 -3.72 -5.93 -14.14
C GLU A 26 -4.90 -6.68 -13.50
N ILE A 27 -4.69 -7.92 -13.06
CA ILE A 27 -5.66 -8.67 -12.24
C ILE A 27 -6.09 -7.90 -10.98
N LEU A 28 -5.27 -6.98 -10.46
CA LEU A 28 -5.65 -6.06 -9.37
C LEU A 28 -6.91 -5.26 -9.70
N PHE A 29 -7.17 -4.99 -10.98
CA PHE A 29 -8.31 -4.22 -11.47
C PHE A 29 -9.40 -5.11 -12.10
N GLN A 30 -9.11 -6.38 -12.36
CA GLN A 30 -10.07 -7.32 -12.96
C GLN A 30 -10.92 -7.96 -11.88
N THR A 31 -12.15 -7.46 -11.70
CA THR A 31 -13.06 -8.00 -10.67
C THR A 31 -14.21 -8.80 -11.27
N LYS A 32 -14.42 -10.03 -10.77
CA LYS A 32 -15.72 -10.72 -10.87
C LYS A 32 -16.70 -10.15 -9.82
N ASP A 33 -17.97 -10.03 -10.18
CA ASP A 33 -19.01 -9.45 -9.34
C ASP A 33 -19.43 -10.36 -8.18
N LYS A 34 -18.95 -10.11 -6.95
CA LYS A 34 -19.65 -10.50 -5.71
C LYS A 34 -19.44 -9.47 -4.58
N LYS A 35 -20.58 -9.05 -3.99
CA LYS A 35 -20.82 -8.40 -2.67
C LYS A 35 -19.92 -7.23 -2.22
N GLY A 36 -20.38 -5.99 -2.48
CA GLY A 36 -20.14 -4.80 -1.66
C GLY A 36 -18.79 -4.08 -1.81
N HIS A 37 -17.69 -4.82 -1.69
CA HIS A 37 -16.32 -4.30 -1.86
C HIS A 37 -15.62 -5.07 -2.98
N LYS A 38 -14.64 -4.43 -3.62
CA LYS A 38 -13.71 -5.05 -4.55
C LYS A 38 -12.37 -5.12 -3.85
N GLU A 39 -11.90 -6.33 -3.54
CA GLU A 39 -10.55 -6.56 -3.01
C GLU A 39 -9.82 -7.52 -3.95
N GLN A 40 -8.57 -7.19 -4.27
CA GLN A 40 -7.63 -8.03 -5.02
C GLN A 40 -6.24 -7.87 -4.41
N GLU A 41 -5.44 -8.93 -4.48
CA GLU A 41 -4.06 -8.90 -4.00
C GLU A 41 -3.10 -9.56 -4.98
N ILE A 42 -1.86 -9.08 -4.98
CA ILE A 42 -0.71 -9.74 -5.60
C ILE A 42 0.29 -10.05 -4.50
N THR A 43 0.80 -11.28 -4.51
CA THR A 43 1.90 -11.69 -3.64
C THR A 43 3.20 -11.71 -4.43
N LEU A 44 4.25 -11.13 -3.87
CA LEU A 44 5.59 -11.05 -4.45
C LEU A 44 6.58 -11.78 -3.51
N PRO A 45 6.97 -13.03 -3.83
CA PRO A 45 7.85 -13.80 -2.96
C PRO A 45 9.28 -13.22 -2.95
N ARG A 46 9.94 -13.29 -1.79
CA ARG A 46 11.37 -12.94 -1.61
C ARG A 46 12.20 -14.20 -1.43
N SER A 47 13.49 -14.13 -1.73
CA SER A 47 14.42 -15.26 -1.67
C SER A 47 14.68 -15.77 -0.24
N ASP A 48 14.48 -14.93 0.77
CA ASP A 48 14.62 -15.26 2.19
C ASP A 48 13.38 -15.97 2.78
N GLY A 49 12.37 -16.28 1.94
CA GLY A 49 11.13 -16.93 2.33
C GLY A 49 10.07 -16.00 2.93
N SER A 50 10.38 -14.70 3.04
CA SER A 50 9.39 -13.66 3.31
C SER A 50 8.71 -13.22 2.01
N GLN A 51 7.70 -12.36 2.09
CA GLN A 51 6.94 -11.94 0.92
C GLN A 51 6.49 -10.49 1.05
N PHE A 52 6.35 -9.79 -0.08
CA PHE A 52 5.52 -8.59 -0.14
C PHE A 52 4.11 -8.96 -0.59
N LYS A 53 3.13 -8.16 -0.18
CA LYS A 53 1.79 -8.18 -0.76
C LYS A 53 1.38 -6.79 -1.19
N VAL A 54 0.76 -6.68 -2.35
CA VAL A 54 0.07 -5.45 -2.77
C VAL A 54 -1.42 -5.74 -2.78
N ILE A 55 -2.17 -4.98 -1.98
CA ILE A 55 -3.62 -5.15 -1.80
C ILE A 55 -4.32 -3.91 -2.31
N LEU A 56 -5.27 -4.11 -3.20
CA LEU A 56 -6.19 -3.09 -3.70
C LEU A 56 -7.56 -3.36 -3.10
N ARG A 57 -8.13 -2.36 -2.43
CA ARG A 57 -9.53 -2.37 -1.98
C ARG A 57 -10.25 -1.14 -2.47
N GLN A 58 -11.45 -1.30 -3.03
CA GLN A 58 -12.33 -0.19 -3.39
C GLN A 58 -13.79 -0.51 -3.04
N ASN A 59 -14.45 0.44 -2.39
CA ASN A 59 -15.89 0.42 -2.17
C ASN A 59 -16.62 0.64 -3.50
N ARG A 60 -17.67 -0.16 -3.75
CA ARG A 60 -18.40 -0.11 -5.02
C ARG A 60 -19.31 1.12 -5.18
N ILE A 61 -19.73 1.71 -4.07
CA ILE A 61 -20.66 2.85 -4.05
C ILE A 61 -19.88 4.15 -3.92
N ASN A 62 -18.99 4.23 -2.93
CA ASN A 62 -18.13 5.40 -2.74
C ASN A 62 -16.75 5.15 -3.37
N LEU A 63 -16.54 5.61 -4.60
CA LEU A 63 -15.26 5.43 -5.27
C LEU A 63 -14.08 6.14 -4.58
N LEU A 64 -14.35 7.13 -3.71
CA LEU A 64 -13.34 7.77 -2.85
C LEU A 64 -12.98 6.93 -1.62
N ASP A 65 -13.71 5.84 -1.36
CA ASP A 65 -13.38 4.86 -0.33
C ASP A 65 -12.58 3.72 -0.94
N PHE A 66 -11.27 3.96 -1.06
CA PHE A 66 -10.30 2.98 -1.52
C PHE A 66 -9.05 2.97 -0.65
N SER A 67 -8.31 1.87 -0.73
CA SER A 67 -6.97 1.75 -0.20
C SER A 67 -6.10 0.92 -1.15
N LEU A 68 -4.89 1.39 -1.42
CA LEU A 68 -3.83 0.60 -2.05
C LEU A 68 -2.67 0.44 -1.09
N ILE A 69 -2.31 -0.80 -0.77
CA ILE A 69 -1.45 -1.12 0.37
C ILE A 69 -0.28 -1.96 -0.10
N LEU A 70 0.94 -1.58 0.28
CA LEU A 70 2.11 -2.45 0.27
C LEU A 70 2.32 -3.01 1.68
N CYS A 71 2.35 -4.34 1.79
CA CYS A 71 2.63 -5.06 3.02
C CYS A 71 3.90 -5.89 2.91
N TYR A 72 4.51 -6.17 4.06
CA TYR A 72 5.58 -7.14 4.26
C TYR A 72 5.10 -8.27 5.17
N MET A 73 5.41 -9.50 4.78
CA MET A 73 5.14 -10.72 5.55
C MET A 73 6.47 -11.40 5.89
N PRO A 74 6.94 -11.33 7.14
CA PRO A 74 8.18 -11.98 7.58
C PRO A 74 8.16 -13.50 7.36
N PRO A 75 9.34 -14.12 7.17
CA PRO A 75 9.42 -15.53 6.84
C PRO A 75 8.88 -16.39 7.98
N LYS A 76 8.13 -17.45 7.64
CA LYS A 76 7.53 -18.39 8.60
C LYS A 76 6.54 -17.74 9.57
N THR A 77 5.95 -16.62 9.20
CA THR A 77 4.89 -15.95 9.97
C THR A 77 3.65 -15.73 9.12
N THR A 78 2.52 -15.46 9.77
CA THR A 78 1.31 -14.94 9.13
C THR A 78 1.12 -13.44 9.40
N ALA A 79 2.11 -12.80 10.03
CA ALA A 79 2.07 -11.38 10.36
C ALA A 79 2.15 -10.56 9.07
N LEU A 80 1.25 -9.60 8.91
CA LEU A 80 1.18 -8.73 7.74
C LEU A 80 1.38 -7.28 8.18
N ILE A 81 2.56 -6.75 7.90
CA ILE A 81 2.99 -5.41 8.32
C ILE A 81 2.75 -4.43 7.17
N ARG A 82 1.92 -3.39 7.36
CA ARG A 82 1.59 -2.42 6.29
C ARG A 82 2.66 -1.34 6.15
N LEU A 83 3.56 -1.50 5.19
CA LEU A 83 4.65 -0.54 4.91
C LEU A 83 4.15 0.83 4.44
N ARG A 84 3.20 0.82 3.51
CA ARG A 84 2.68 2.03 2.85
C ARG A 84 1.23 1.81 2.47
N ARG A 85 0.36 2.78 2.71
CA ARG A 85 -1.06 2.70 2.32
C ARG A 85 -1.58 4.03 1.78
N TYR A 86 -2.03 4.02 0.54
CA TYR A 86 -2.62 5.17 -0.15
C TYR A 86 -4.14 5.09 0.01
N ASN A 87 -4.72 6.03 0.74
CA ASN A 87 -6.15 6.07 1.01
C ASN A 87 -6.86 7.18 0.23
N GLY A 88 -8.03 6.82 -0.26
CA GLY A 88 -8.98 7.78 -0.78
C GLY A 88 -9.57 8.69 0.31
N LYS A 89 -10.21 9.77 -0.13
CA LYS A 89 -10.87 10.75 0.72
C LYS A 89 -12.26 10.25 1.17
N SER A 90 -12.29 9.27 2.08
CA SER A 90 -13.55 8.69 2.57
C SER A 90 -13.80 8.88 4.06
N HIS A 91 -12.79 9.18 4.85
CA HIS A 91 -12.88 9.26 6.30
C HIS A 91 -11.89 10.24 6.91
N GLN A 92 -12.16 10.62 8.15
CA GLN A 92 -11.24 11.41 8.95
C GLN A 92 -10.13 10.52 9.51
N HIS A 93 -8.89 11.00 9.44
CA HIS A 93 -7.74 10.36 10.06
C HIS A 93 -7.19 11.25 11.18
N THR A 94 -6.62 10.64 12.22
CA THR A 94 -5.93 11.35 13.30
C THR A 94 -4.60 10.68 13.61
N ASN A 95 -3.52 11.44 13.39
CA ASN A 95 -2.19 11.06 13.85
C ASN A 95 -2.16 11.19 15.38
N LYS A 96 -2.28 10.07 16.10
CA LYS A 96 -2.44 10.06 17.56
C LYS A 96 -1.27 10.70 18.31
N ILE A 97 -0.03 10.47 17.85
CA ILE A 97 1.16 11.06 18.47
C ILE A 97 1.21 12.57 18.19
N GLU A 98 0.96 13.00 16.96
CA GLU A 98 0.99 14.42 16.55
C GLU A 98 -0.24 15.21 16.99
N ARG A 99 -1.32 14.52 17.41
CA ARG A 99 -2.64 15.08 17.70
C ARG A 99 -3.18 15.92 16.53
N LYS A 100 -2.91 15.48 15.30
CA LYS A 100 -3.31 16.16 14.07
C LYS A 100 -4.39 15.36 13.36
N THR A 101 -5.51 16.01 13.08
CA THR A 101 -6.68 15.44 12.43
C THR A 101 -6.90 16.07 11.06
N PHE A 102 -7.30 15.26 10.07
CA PHE A 102 -7.61 15.74 8.72
C PHE A 102 -8.60 14.83 7.99
N TYR A 103 -9.25 15.39 6.95
CA TYR A 103 -10.15 14.70 6.04
C TYR A 103 -9.71 15.02 4.60
N ASP A 104 -8.82 14.20 4.05
CA ASP A 104 -8.35 14.35 2.67
C ASP A 104 -7.77 13.03 2.12
N PHE A 105 -7.32 13.01 0.88
CA PHE A 105 -6.45 11.94 0.39
C PHE A 105 -5.16 11.91 1.22
N HIS A 106 -4.72 10.71 1.61
CA HIS A 106 -3.58 10.59 2.52
C HIS A 106 -2.82 9.28 2.35
N ILE A 107 -1.55 9.33 2.73
CA ILE A 107 -0.63 8.20 2.68
C ILE A 107 -0.25 7.84 4.11
N HIS A 108 -0.66 6.65 4.53
CA HIS A 108 -0.20 5.99 5.74
C HIS A 108 1.21 5.41 5.53
N GLN A 109 2.02 5.45 6.59
CA GLN A 109 3.40 4.99 6.60
C GLN A 109 3.67 4.20 7.88
N THR A 110 4.35 3.04 7.76
CA THR A 110 4.91 2.43 8.96
C THR A 110 5.94 3.36 9.58
N THR A 111 5.93 3.49 10.91
CA THR A 111 7.01 4.17 11.63
C THR A 111 7.40 3.41 12.89
N GLU A 112 8.68 3.41 13.24
CA GLU A 112 9.19 2.81 14.48
C GLU A 112 8.49 3.39 15.71
N ARG A 113 8.33 4.72 15.74
CA ARG A 113 7.74 5.45 16.88
C ARG A 113 6.27 5.08 17.15
N TYR A 114 5.48 4.77 16.12
CA TYR A 114 4.09 4.33 16.32
C TYR A 114 4.03 2.91 16.88
N GLN A 115 4.85 2.00 16.34
CA GLN A 115 4.96 0.63 16.83
C GLN A 115 5.46 0.60 18.28
N ALA A 116 6.51 1.35 18.61
CA ALA A 116 7.07 1.44 19.96
C ALA A 116 6.09 2.05 20.97
N ALA A 117 5.16 2.89 20.52
CA ALA A 117 4.09 3.46 21.33
C ALA A 117 2.86 2.54 21.47
N GLY A 118 2.88 1.35 20.86
CA GLY A 118 1.76 0.39 20.88
C GLY A 118 0.57 0.79 20.01
N PHE A 119 0.77 1.70 19.04
CA PHE A 119 -0.23 2.00 18.02
C PHE A 119 -0.10 1.06 16.81
N GLU A 120 -1.10 1.07 15.93
CA GLU A 120 -1.01 0.40 14.63
C GLU A 120 0.23 0.86 13.87
N GLU A 121 0.88 -0.07 13.18
CA GLU A 121 2.17 0.15 12.55
C GLU A 121 2.12 1.29 11.53
N ASP A 122 1.05 1.35 10.74
CA ASP A 122 0.78 2.38 9.73
C ASP A 122 -0.10 3.53 10.26
N GLY A 123 -0.18 3.72 11.57
CA GLY A 123 -1.05 4.72 12.20
C GLY A 123 -0.65 6.18 11.95
N TYR A 124 0.53 6.44 11.36
CA TYR A 124 0.94 7.77 10.92
C TYR A 124 0.58 7.98 9.45
N ALA A 125 -0.05 9.11 9.13
CA ALA A 125 -0.35 9.48 7.75
C ALA A 125 -0.09 10.95 7.44
N VAL A 126 0.15 11.22 6.16
CA VAL A 126 0.32 12.57 5.60
C VAL A 126 -0.69 12.82 4.48
N ILE A 127 -1.24 14.03 4.41
CA ILE A 127 -2.11 14.44 3.30
C ILE A 127 -1.31 14.40 2.00
N SER A 128 -1.91 13.90 0.92
CA SER A 128 -1.33 13.92 -0.41
C SER A 128 -2.26 14.59 -1.42
N LYS A 129 -1.66 15.27 -2.40
CA LYS A 129 -2.35 15.84 -3.57
C LYS A 129 -1.94 15.13 -4.86
N GLU A 130 -1.11 14.09 -4.77
CA GLU A 130 -0.51 13.42 -5.93
C GLU A 130 -1.46 12.41 -6.59
N PHE A 131 -2.54 12.03 -5.91
CA PHE A 131 -3.53 11.11 -6.40
C PHE A 131 -4.93 11.52 -5.94
N VAL A 132 -5.93 11.20 -6.76
CA VAL A 132 -7.36 11.48 -6.49
C VAL A 132 -8.24 10.26 -6.72
N ASP A 133 -7.67 9.18 -7.26
CA ASP A 133 -8.33 7.93 -7.55
C ASP A 133 -7.38 6.75 -7.36
N ILE A 134 -7.88 5.55 -7.58
CA ILE A 134 -7.13 4.31 -7.34
C ILE A 134 -6.01 4.08 -8.37
N GLN A 135 -6.15 4.63 -9.58
CA GLN A 135 -5.17 4.46 -10.65
C GLN A 135 -3.95 5.36 -10.40
N SER A 136 -4.19 6.64 -10.11
CA SER A 136 -3.15 7.58 -9.68
C SER A 136 -2.48 7.15 -8.36
N ALA A 137 -3.24 6.54 -7.43
CA ALA A 137 -2.66 5.95 -6.23
C ALA A 137 -1.73 4.76 -6.53
N LEU A 138 -2.05 3.94 -7.55
CA LEU A 138 -1.14 2.90 -8.02
C LEU A 138 0.13 3.50 -8.60
N ASP A 139 0.04 4.55 -9.40
CA ASP A 139 1.23 5.18 -9.98
C ASP A 139 2.15 5.76 -8.89
N CYS A 140 1.57 6.37 -7.84
CA CYS A 140 2.31 6.77 -6.64
C CYS A 140 2.95 5.58 -5.93
N LEU A 141 2.22 4.49 -5.67
CA LEU A 141 2.76 3.29 -5.02
C LEU A 141 3.90 2.67 -5.84
N VAL A 142 3.76 2.62 -7.16
CA VAL A 142 4.77 2.06 -8.06
C VAL A 142 6.07 2.86 -7.96
N LYS A 143 5.96 4.18 -8.02
CA LYS A 143 7.08 5.12 -7.92
C LYS A 143 7.74 5.10 -6.54
N ASP A 144 6.96 5.24 -5.47
CA ASP A 144 7.46 5.42 -4.10
C ASP A 144 8.06 4.12 -3.51
N CYS A 145 7.60 2.95 -3.97
CA CYS A 145 7.94 1.66 -3.38
C CYS A 145 8.83 0.77 -4.26
N SER A 146 9.54 1.36 -5.22
CA SER A 146 10.48 0.69 -6.13
C SER A 146 9.89 -0.53 -6.83
N ILE A 147 8.63 -0.42 -7.26
CA ILE A 147 7.96 -1.46 -8.02
C ILE A 147 8.24 -1.25 -9.50
N VAL A 148 8.65 -2.34 -10.16
CA VAL A 148 8.85 -2.39 -11.60
C VAL A 148 7.68 -3.12 -12.23
N LEU A 149 6.99 -2.42 -13.13
CA LEU A 149 5.93 -2.99 -13.94
C LEU A 149 6.54 -3.76 -15.13
N PRO A 150 5.90 -4.82 -15.62
CA PRO A 150 6.32 -5.52 -16.83
C PRO A 150 6.35 -4.57 -18.04
N ALA A 151 7.27 -4.84 -18.98
CA ALA A 151 7.63 -3.96 -20.10
C ALA A 151 6.46 -3.52 -21.00
N ASP A 152 5.35 -4.26 -21.00
CA ASP A 152 4.16 -3.99 -21.81
C ASP A 152 3.45 -2.66 -21.48
N ARG A 153 3.80 -2.01 -20.35
CA ARG A 153 3.36 -0.64 -20.02
C ARG A 153 4.26 0.46 -20.59
N GLN A 154 5.54 0.18 -20.89
CA GLN A 154 6.50 1.22 -21.26
C GLN A 154 6.30 1.76 -22.70
N LEU A 155 5.39 1.15 -23.48
CA LEU A 155 5.13 1.47 -24.89
C LEU A 155 3.77 2.12 -25.20
N LYS A 156 2.93 2.46 -24.21
CA LYS A 156 1.63 3.13 -24.46
C LYS A 156 1.63 4.66 -24.32
N ILE A 157 2.79 5.31 -24.51
CA ILE A 157 2.86 6.76 -24.78
C ILE A 157 3.66 7.00 -26.06
N LYS A 158 3.14 6.56 -27.21
CA LYS A 158 3.35 7.18 -28.52
C LYS A 158 2.19 6.81 -29.43
N GLY A 159 1.29 7.76 -29.66
CA GLY A 159 0.19 7.61 -30.60
C GLY A 159 -0.65 8.87 -30.61
N PHE A 160 -0.31 9.75 -31.56
CA PHE A 160 -0.93 10.99 -32.02
C PHE A 160 -2.41 11.20 -31.68
#